data_AF-A0AAV4TCI0-F1
#
_entry.id   AF-A0AAV4TCI0-F1
#
_cell.length_a   1.000
_cell.length_b   1.000
_cell.length_c   1.000
_cell.angle_alpha   90.00
_cell.angle_beta   90.00
_cell.angle_gamma   90.00
#
_symmetry.space_group_name_H-M   'P 1'
#
loop_
_entity.id
_entity.type
_entity.pdbx_description
1 polymer ?
#
loop_
_entity_poly.entity_id
_entity_poly.type
_entity_poly.pdbx_seq_one_letter_code
_entity_poly.pdbx_strand_id
1 'polypeptide(L)'
;MSASTSFDELIQAFNNAASISVDSEKDDSFDEYTSSIESANSDADDEESEDNYKRKILLFYELLLTDMMVKFSVASSDVRISVQHLISNYRLVNNGQLPSEIDYTKKDNCLAYLHRYAICHAAFVAEAVTDIFESSSSTILTSKLDSKTLNVVFLGGGPGNDFVGFLTALNGRCDRLFDLDVTIVDKMSGWEDIFTETVKELRKR
;
A
#
# COMPACT_ATOMS: atom_id res chain seq x y z
N MET A 1 -14.96 -8.89 16.79
CA MET A 1 -15.04 -10.21 16.15
C MET A 1 -13.64 -10.52 15.64
N SER A 2 -12.96 -11.50 16.23
CA SER A 2 -11.64 -11.96 15.77
C SER A 2 -11.85 -12.94 14.62
N ALA A 3 -11.20 -12.70 13.50
CA ALA A 3 -11.10 -13.64 12.39
C ALA A 3 -9.62 -14.03 12.30
N SER A 4 -9.29 -15.24 12.76
CA SER A 4 -7.97 -15.85 12.58
C SER A 4 -7.97 -16.60 11.25
N THR A 5 -7.12 -16.17 10.33
CA THR A 5 -6.92 -16.79 9.02
C THR A 5 -5.40 -16.89 8.80
N SER A 6 -4.95 -18.00 8.23
CA SER A 6 -3.53 -18.36 8.18
C SER A 6 -2.73 -17.38 7.31
N PHE A 7 -1.55 -16.97 7.78
CA PHE A 7 -0.62 -16.10 7.06
C PHE A 7 -0.26 -16.62 5.65
N ASP A 8 -0.17 -17.94 5.48
CA ASP A 8 0.09 -18.59 4.19
C ASP A 8 -1.00 -18.30 3.14
N GLU A 9 -2.25 -18.11 3.58
CA GLU A 9 -3.37 -17.81 2.68
C GLU A 9 -3.27 -16.38 2.12
N LEU A 10 -2.73 -15.44 2.90
CA LEU A 10 -2.49 -14.04 2.49
C LEU A 10 -1.32 -13.91 1.51
N ILE A 11 -0.25 -14.69 1.70
CA ILE A 11 0.89 -14.75 0.77
C ILE A 11 0.49 -15.47 -0.52
N GLN A 12 -0.26 -16.56 -0.35
CA GLN A 12 -1.04 -17.29 -1.34
C GLN A 12 -1.52 -16.43 -2.50
N ALA A 13 -2.39 -15.53 -2.13
CA ALA A 13 -3.29 -14.93 -3.08
C ALA A 13 -2.76 -13.53 -3.55
N PHE A 14 -1.78 -12.95 -2.84
CA PHE A 14 -0.98 -11.80 -3.29
C PHE A 14 -0.15 -12.17 -4.52
N ASN A 15 0.37 -13.40 -4.55
CA ASN A 15 1.12 -13.90 -5.71
C ASN A 15 0.22 -14.21 -6.92
N ASN A 16 -1.02 -14.63 -6.71
CA ASN A 16 -1.97 -14.96 -7.79
C ASN A 16 -2.52 -13.72 -8.51
N ALA A 17 -2.63 -12.58 -7.83
CA ALA A 17 -3.09 -11.32 -8.42
C ALA A 17 -2.17 -10.79 -9.54
N ALA A 18 -0.90 -11.17 -9.55
CA ALA A 18 0.09 -10.73 -10.54
C ALA A 18 0.00 -11.45 -11.89
N SER A 19 -0.75 -12.55 -11.99
CA SER A 19 -0.82 -13.41 -13.18
C SER A 19 -2.05 -13.17 -14.06
N ILE A 20 -2.97 -12.29 -13.67
CA ILE A 20 -4.19 -11.98 -14.43
C ILE A 20 -3.94 -10.72 -15.26
N SER A 21 -3.55 -10.91 -16.52
CA SER A 21 -3.52 -9.84 -17.52
C SER A 21 -4.94 -9.51 -17.98
N VAL A 22 -5.33 -8.23 -17.94
CA VAL A 22 -6.47 -7.74 -18.71
C VAL A 22 -6.03 -6.48 -19.45
N ASP A 23 -6.13 -6.55 -20.77
CA ASP A 23 -6.12 -5.41 -21.68
C ASP A 23 -7.20 -4.42 -21.25
N SER A 24 -6.82 -3.19 -20.89
CA SER A 24 -7.77 -2.09 -20.77
C SER A 24 -7.30 -0.89 -21.60
N GLU A 25 -8.26 -0.39 -22.37
CA GLU A 25 -8.16 0.62 -23.41
C GLU A 25 -7.58 1.95 -22.91
N LYS A 26 -6.84 2.60 -23.81
CA LYS A 26 -6.24 3.92 -23.63
C LYS A 26 -7.33 4.98 -23.45
N ASP A 27 -7.26 5.71 -22.35
CA ASP A 27 -7.90 7.02 -22.24
C ASP A 27 -6.90 8.04 -21.66
N ASP A 28 -6.85 9.20 -22.31
CA ASP A 28 -5.79 10.21 -22.23
C ASP A 28 -5.81 10.97 -20.89
N SER A 29 -4.80 10.75 -20.04
CA SER A 29 -3.92 11.78 -19.45
C SER A 29 -3.07 11.15 -18.33
N PHE A 30 -1.98 10.47 -18.71
CA PHE A 30 -0.99 9.90 -17.78
C PHE A 30 0.44 10.29 -18.18
N ASP A 31 0.63 11.49 -18.71
CA ASP A 31 1.94 11.95 -19.19
C ASP A 31 2.50 13.04 -18.27
N GLU A 32 2.95 12.69 -17.05
CA GLU A 32 4.00 13.48 -16.38
C GLU A 32 4.66 12.81 -15.15
N TYR A 33 4.81 11.48 -15.08
CA TYR A 33 5.63 10.90 -13.98
C TYR A 33 6.40 9.61 -14.31
N THR A 34 6.37 9.13 -15.55
CA THR A 34 7.08 7.90 -15.96
C THR A 34 8.34 8.14 -16.80
N SER A 35 8.74 9.39 -17.09
CA SER A 35 9.94 9.67 -17.89
C SER A 35 11.19 9.82 -17.03
N SER A 36 11.70 8.75 -16.42
CA SER A 36 13.11 8.66 -15.98
C SER A 36 13.56 7.21 -15.75
N ILE A 37 13.24 6.31 -16.69
CA ILE A 37 13.92 5.01 -16.76
C ILE A 37 14.50 4.90 -18.17
N GLU A 38 15.67 5.51 -18.38
CA GLU A 38 16.55 5.19 -19.50
C GLU A 38 17.78 4.48 -18.96
N SER A 39 17.74 3.15 -19.07
CA SER A 39 18.81 2.25 -19.52
C SER A 39 20.26 2.71 -19.36
N ALA A 40 20.96 2.14 -18.38
CA ALA A 40 22.37 1.79 -18.52
C ALA A 40 22.64 0.42 -17.87
N ASN A 41 23.04 -0.54 -18.70
CA ASN A 41 23.37 -1.92 -18.36
C ASN A 41 24.37 -2.07 -17.20
N SER A 42 24.07 -2.92 -16.21
CA SER A 42 24.99 -3.92 -15.63
C SER A 42 24.29 -4.81 -14.60
N ASP A 43 24.52 -6.12 -14.74
CA ASP A 43 24.35 -7.20 -13.74
C ASP A 43 22.92 -7.62 -13.37
N ALA A 44 22.35 -8.43 -14.26
CA ALA A 44 21.12 -9.19 -14.07
C ALA A 44 21.32 -10.30 -13.03
N ASP A 45 20.61 -10.19 -11.90
CA ASP A 45 19.93 -11.30 -11.20
C ASP A 45 19.11 -10.79 -9.99
N ASP A 46 19.26 -9.52 -9.56
CA ASP A 46 18.50 -8.93 -8.44
C ASP A 46 17.39 -7.92 -8.85
N GLU A 47 17.44 -7.32 -10.04
CA GLU A 47 16.45 -6.30 -10.48
C GLU A 47 15.04 -6.87 -10.78
N GLU A 48 14.90 -8.17 -11.04
CA GLU A 48 13.61 -8.79 -11.36
C GLU A 48 12.67 -8.89 -10.13
N SER A 49 13.22 -8.76 -8.92
CA SER A 49 12.52 -8.83 -7.63
C SER A 49 11.82 -7.50 -7.28
N GLU A 50 12.50 -6.37 -7.47
CA GLU A 50 12.00 -5.07 -7.03
C GLU A 50 10.81 -4.58 -7.85
N ASP A 51 10.92 -4.67 -9.17
CA ASP A 51 9.86 -4.25 -10.09
C ASP A 51 8.60 -5.09 -9.92
N ASN A 52 8.75 -6.34 -9.48
CA ASN A 52 7.64 -7.25 -9.26
C ASN A 52 6.76 -6.80 -8.08
N TYR A 53 7.34 -6.44 -6.93
CA TYR A 53 6.52 -6.04 -5.79
C TYR A 53 5.90 -4.64 -5.98
N LYS A 54 6.63 -3.70 -6.59
CA LYS A 54 6.10 -2.36 -6.93
C LYS A 54 4.88 -2.50 -7.86
N ARG A 55 4.95 -3.39 -8.84
CA ARG A 55 3.81 -3.73 -9.71
C ARG A 55 2.64 -4.35 -8.95
N LYS A 56 2.89 -5.26 -8.01
CA LYS A 56 1.83 -5.85 -7.17
C LYS A 56 1.13 -4.81 -6.32
N ILE A 57 1.87 -3.89 -5.71
CA ILE A 57 1.32 -2.75 -4.95
C ILE A 57 0.46 -1.85 -5.86
N LEU A 58 0.95 -1.53 -7.06
CA LEU A 58 0.20 -0.73 -8.04
C LEU A 58 -1.15 -1.37 -8.36
N LEU A 59 -1.13 -2.63 -8.82
CA LEU A 59 -2.34 -3.37 -9.18
C LEU A 59 -3.32 -3.50 -8.01
N PHE A 60 -2.81 -3.74 -6.80
CA PHE A 60 -3.63 -3.79 -5.60
C PHE A 60 -4.40 -2.49 -5.39
N TYR A 61 -3.72 -1.34 -5.44
CA TYR A 61 -4.37 -0.04 -5.22
C TYR A 61 -5.26 0.41 -6.36
N GLU A 62 -4.96 0.08 -7.62
CA GLU A 62 -5.85 0.36 -8.75
C GLU A 62 -7.18 -0.38 -8.62
N LEU A 63 -7.13 -1.66 -8.23
CA LEU A 63 -8.32 -2.48 -8.03
C LEU A 63 -9.10 -2.02 -6.79
N LEU A 64 -8.40 -1.79 -5.67
CA LEU A 64 -9.03 -1.24 -4.46
C LEU A 64 -9.69 0.10 -4.75
N LEU A 65 -9.03 1.01 -5.48
CA LEU A 65 -9.59 2.31 -5.84
C LEU A 65 -10.87 2.14 -6.66
N THR A 66 -10.84 1.30 -7.68
CA THR A 66 -11.99 1.04 -8.57
C THR A 66 -13.19 0.50 -7.79
N ASP A 67 -12.97 -0.54 -6.96
CA ASP A 67 -14.02 -1.13 -6.13
C ASP A 67 -14.63 -0.10 -5.18
N MET A 68 -13.79 0.77 -4.62
CA MET A 68 -14.20 1.77 -3.65
C MET A 68 -14.94 2.96 -4.28
N MET A 69 -14.56 3.37 -5.49
CA MET A 69 -15.30 4.36 -6.27
C MET A 69 -16.73 3.86 -6.55
N VAL A 70 -16.88 2.60 -6.94
CA VAL A 70 -18.21 1.98 -7.13
C VAL A 70 -18.96 1.92 -5.81
N LYS A 71 -18.34 1.39 -4.76
CA LYS A 71 -18.98 1.18 -3.45
C LYS A 71 -19.52 2.48 -2.83
N PHE A 72 -18.75 3.56 -2.90
CA PHE A 72 -19.14 4.85 -2.33
C PHE A 72 -19.81 5.79 -3.33
N SER A 73 -20.06 5.32 -4.57
CA SER A 73 -20.68 6.12 -5.63
C SER A 73 -19.94 7.45 -5.88
N VAL A 74 -18.60 7.41 -5.87
CA VAL A 74 -17.75 8.58 -6.10
C VAL A 74 -17.36 8.64 -7.57
N ALA A 75 -17.63 9.75 -8.24
CA ALA A 75 -17.29 9.92 -9.65
C ALA A 75 -15.79 10.20 -9.83
N SER A 76 -15.21 9.77 -10.95
CA SER A 76 -13.79 10.03 -11.27
C SER A 76 -13.45 11.52 -11.30
N SER A 77 -14.40 12.38 -11.66
CA SER A 77 -14.24 13.83 -11.60
C SER A 77 -14.00 14.35 -10.18
N ASP A 78 -14.68 13.78 -9.19
CA ASP A 78 -14.59 14.21 -7.80
C ASP A 78 -13.27 13.78 -7.18
N VAL A 79 -12.81 12.56 -7.52
CA VAL A 79 -11.46 12.08 -7.18
C VAL A 79 -10.41 13.01 -7.79
N ARG A 80 -10.53 13.37 -9.07
CA ARG A 80 -9.58 14.27 -9.74
C ARG A 80 -9.52 15.66 -9.10
N ILE A 81 -10.67 16.26 -8.78
CA ILE A 81 -10.74 17.55 -8.09
C ILE A 81 -10.07 17.45 -6.71
N SER A 82 -10.38 16.38 -5.97
CA SER A 82 -9.81 16.13 -4.66
C SER A 82 -8.30 15.89 -4.73
N VAL A 83 -7.78 15.19 -5.74
CA VAL A 83 -6.33 15.03 -5.98
C VAL A 83 -5.65 16.39 -6.13
N GLN A 84 -6.22 17.31 -6.92
CA GLN A 84 -5.66 18.65 -7.08
C GLN A 84 -5.66 19.41 -5.74
N HIS A 85 -6.75 19.32 -4.99
CA HIS A 85 -6.83 19.92 -3.65
C HIS A 85 -5.78 19.35 -2.69
N LEU A 86 -5.58 18.04 -2.68
CA LEU A 86 -4.52 17.39 -1.89
C LEU A 86 -3.15 17.90 -2.33
N ILE A 87 -2.84 17.89 -3.63
CA ILE A 87 -1.55 18.37 -4.14
C ILE A 87 -1.27 19.81 -3.68
N SER A 88 -2.25 20.71 -3.80
CA SER A 88 -2.10 22.09 -3.35
C SER A 88 -1.83 22.21 -1.84
N ASN A 89 -2.49 21.39 -1.02
CA ASN A 89 -2.27 21.39 0.43
C ASN A 89 -0.91 20.80 0.82
N TYR A 90 -0.57 19.62 0.29
CA TYR A 90 0.66 18.91 0.64
C TYR A 90 1.93 19.67 0.17
N ARG A 91 1.84 20.44 -0.92
CA ARG A 91 2.94 21.31 -1.38
C ARG A 91 3.31 22.42 -0.40
N LEU A 92 2.41 22.76 0.51
CA LEU A 92 2.57 23.84 1.47
C LEU A 92 2.80 23.33 2.90
N VAL A 93 3.08 22.03 3.07
CA VAL A 93 3.39 21.46 4.38
C VAL A 93 4.62 22.15 4.96
N ASN A 94 4.50 22.60 6.20
CA ASN A 94 5.59 23.21 6.95
C ASN A 94 5.64 22.60 8.36
N ASN A 95 6.82 22.16 8.80
CA ASN A 95 7.01 21.49 10.09
C ASN A 95 6.03 20.33 10.35
N GLY A 96 5.71 19.55 9.30
CA GLY A 96 4.77 18.43 9.38
C GLY A 96 3.29 18.83 9.53
N GLN A 97 2.96 20.12 9.37
CA GLN A 97 1.60 20.62 9.45
C GLN A 97 1.11 21.05 8.06
N LEU A 98 -0.12 20.66 7.73
CA LEU A 98 -0.82 21.13 6.54
C LEU A 98 -1.32 22.56 6.74
N PRO A 99 -1.43 23.37 5.67
CA PRO A 99 -1.99 24.72 5.76
C PRO A 99 -3.48 24.73 6.10
N SER A 100 -4.20 23.67 5.71
CA SER A 100 -5.59 23.43 6.08
C SER A 100 -5.82 21.95 6.32
N GLU A 101 -6.74 21.62 7.22
CA GLU A 101 -7.08 20.23 7.52
C GLU A 101 -7.89 19.63 6.37
N ILE A 102 -7.47 18.45 5.92
CA ILE A 102 -8.18 17.69 4.90
C ILE A 102 -9.23 16.83 5.60
N ASP A 103 -10.48 17.00 5.21
CA ASP A 103 -11.60 16.23 5.74
C ASP A 103 -11.66 14.83 5.09
N TYR A 104 -11.02 13.86 5.73
CA TYR A 104 -11.06 12.46 5.30
C TYR A 104 -12.37 11.74 5.67
N THR A 105 -13.36 12.41 6.28
CA THR A 105 -14.70 11.82 6.37
C THR A 105 -15.39 11.80 5.00
N LYS A 106 -14.94 12.62 4.05
CA LYS A 106 -15.39 12.60 2.66
C LYS A 106 -14.61 11.57 1.85
N LYS A 107 -15.34 10.69 1.16
CA LYS A 107 -14.75 9.56 0.44
C LYS A 107 -13.97 9.99 -0.79
N ASP A 108 -14.35 11.07 -1.47
CA ASP A 108 -13.56 11.67 -2.54
C ASP A 108 -12.12 12.04 -2.09
N ASN A 109 -11.95 12.63 -0.91
CA ASN A 109 -10.63 12.92 -0.33
C ASN A 109 -9.85 11.63 0.00
N CYS A 110 -10.51 10.61 0.55
CA CYS A 110 -9.88 9.32 0.80
C CYS A 110 -9.39 8.65 -0.49
N LEU A 111 -10.25 8.59 -1.51
CA LEU A 111 -9.94 7.96 -2.79
C LEU A 111 -8.89 8.75 -3.58
N ALA A 112 -8.91 10.08 -3.48
CA ALA A 112 -7.84 10.93 -4.02
C ALA A 112 -6.50 10.66 -3.36
N TYR A 113 -6.47 10.44 -2.04
CA TYR A 113 -5.24 10.08 -1.33
C TYR A 113 -4.75 8.68 -1.74
N LEU A 114 -5.66 7.70 -1.84
CA LEU A 114 -5.32 6.37 -2.35
C LEU A 114 -4.68 6.46 -3.73
N HIS A 115 -5.35 7.15 -4.66
CA HIS A 115 -4.86 7.35 -6.02
C HIS A 115 -3.49 8.04 -6.05
N ARG A 116 -3.29 9.10 -5.26
CA ARG A 116 -2.09 9.95 -5.40
C ARG A 116 -0.90 9.47 -4.59
N TYR A 117 -1.12 8.94 -3.39
CA TYR A 117 -0.06 8.75 -2.40
C TYR A 117 0.09 7.32 -1.91
N ALA A 118 -0.96 6.48 -1.98
CA ALA A 118 -0.89 5.16 -1.34
C ALA A 118 0.14 4.22 -1.96
N ILE A 119 0.22 4.18 -3.29
CA ILE A 119 1.17 3.32 -4.02
C ILE A 119 2.61 3.66 -3.64
N CYS A 120 3.01 4.93 -3.76
CA CYS A 120 4.37 5.37 -3.45
C CYS A 120 4.70 5.16 -1.97
N HIS A 121 3.75 5.42 -1.07
CA HIS A 121 3.96 5.24 0.36
C HIS A 121 4.14 3.75 0.71
N ALA A 122 3.26 2.88 0.22
CA ALA A 122 3.38 1.44 0.46
C ALA A 122 4.68 0.87 -0.13
N ALA A 123 5.09 1.31 -1.32
CA ALA A 123 6.36 0.92 -1.93
C ALA A 123 7.56 1.36 -1.08
N PHE A 124 7.56 2.61 -0.61
CA PHE A 124 8.60 3.12 0.29
C PHE A 124 8.68 2.33 1.60
N VAL A 125 7.53 1.97 2.19
CA VAL A 125 7.51 1.12 3.39
C VAL A 125 8.05 -0.28 3.08
N ALA A 126 7.69 -0.87 1.95
CA ALA A 126 8.18 -2.19 1.55
C ALA A 126 9.72 -2.20 1.42
N GLU A 127 10.28 -1.17 0.77
CA GLU A 127 11.72 -0.96 0.63
C GLU A 127 12.38 -0.78 2.00
N ALA A 128 11.89 0.15 2.82
CA ALA A 128 12.46 0.42 4.14
C ALA A 128 12.41 -0.81 5.07
N VAL A 129 11.33 -1.59 5.03
CA VAL A 129 11.20 -2.83 5.83
C VAL A 129 12.13 -3.92 5.29
N THR A 130 12.28 -4.02 3.97
CA THR A 130 13.21 -4.95 3.32
C THR A 130 14.65 -4.67 3.74
N ASP A 131 15.08 -3.41 3.70
CA ASP A 131 16.40 -2.98 4.16
C ASP A 131 16.65 -3.34 5.63
N ILE A 132 15.64 -3.17 6.48
CA ILE A 132 15.71 -3.53 7.90
C ILE A 132 15.87 -5.05 8.08
N PHE A 133 15.21 -5.86 7.24
CA PHE A 133 15.35 -7.32 7.28
C PHE A 133 16.72 -7.79 6.79
N GLU A 134 17.30 -7.11 5.81
CA GLU A 134 18.60 -7.46 5.21
C GLU A 134 19.80 -6.91 5.98
N SER A 135 19.58 -5.89 6.81
CA SER A 135 20.62 -5.33 7.66
C SER A 135 21.18 -6.39 8.62
N SER A 136 22.48 -6.68 8.47
CA SER A 136 23.25 -7.60 9.33
C SER A 136 23.22 -7.29 10.83
N SER A 137 22.72 -6.10 11.22
CA SER A 137 22.53 -5.67 12.61
C SER A 137 21.19 -6.09 13.23
N SER A 138 20.26 -6.64 12.44
CA SER A 138 18.85 -6.83 12.76
C SER A 138 18.53 -8.08 13.61
N THR A 139 19.44 -8.52 14.48
CA THR A 139 19.25 -9.75 15.29
C THR A 139 17.94 -9.76 16.08
N ILE A 140 17.49 -8.60 16.57
CA ILE A 140 16.22 -8.44 17.29
C ILE A 140 15.04 -8.71 16.35
N LEU A 141 15.07 -8.19 15.13
CA LEU A 141 13.95 -8.27 14.21
C LEU A 141 13.85 -9.66 13.58
N THR A 142 14.98 -10.27 13.20
CA THR A 142 15.04 -11.67 12.77
C THR A 142 14.44 -12.59 13.83
N SER A 143 14.79 -12.39 15.11
CA SER A 143 14.22 -13.20 16.20
C SER A 143 12.70 -13.05 16.38
N LYS A 144 12.14 -11.90 15.95
CA LYS A 144 10.69 -11.65 15.96
C LYS A 144 10.00 -12.29 14.77
N LEU A 145 10.64 -12.34 13.60
CA LEU A 145 10.13 -13.02 12.42
C LEU A 145 10.17 -14.55 12.54
N ASP A 146 11.11 -15.08 13.33
CA ASP A 146 11.17 -16.51 13.69
C ASP A 146 10.06 -16.96 14.66
N SER A 147 9.25 -16.03 15.16
CA SER A 147 8.11 -16.31 16.02
C SER A 147 6.92 -16.84 15.23
N LYS A 148 6.10 -17.69 15.88
CA LYS A 148 4.81 -18.14 15.32
C LYS A 148 3.78 -17.02 15.22
N THR A 149 3.91 -16.01 16.07
CA THR A 149 2.97 -14.92 16.20
C THR A 149 3.71 -13.59 16.20
N LEU A 150 3.22 -12.62 15.45
CA LEU A 150 3.75 -11.25 15.42
C LEU A 150 2.63 -10.25 15.63
N ASN A 151 2.87 -9.29 16.53
CA ASN A 151 1.93 -8.19 16.77
C ASN A 151 2.58 -6.90 16.26
N VAL A 152 1.92 -6.21 15.34
CA VAL A 152 2.41 -4.99 14.70
C VAL A 152 1.42 -3.86 14.92
N VAL A 153 1.94 -2.70 15.32
CA VAL A 153 1.16 -1.48 15.52
C VAL A 153 1.66 -0.42 14.55
N PHE A 154 0.76 0.06 13.68
CA PHE A 154 1.04 1.16 12.75
C PHE A 154 0.46 2.46 13.31
N LEU A 155 1.30 3.48 13.46
CA LEU A 155 0.91 4.79 13.97
C LEU A 155 0.79 5.77 12.80
N GLY A 156 -0.41 6.32 12.59
CA GLY A 156 -0.70 7.19 11.43
C GLY A 156 -0.80 6.42 10.11
N GLY A 157 -1.16 5.14 10.16
CA GLY A 157 -1.18 4.24 8.99
C GLY A 157 -2.26 4.57 7.95
N GLY A 158 -3.13 5.54 8.21
CA GLY A 158 -4.16 6.01 7.30
C GLY A 158 -5.03 4.87 6.74
N PRO A 159 -5.12 4.71 5.41
CA PRO A 159 -5.90 3.63 4.78
C PRO A 159 -5.25 2.23 4.86
N GLY A 160 -4.10 2.09 5.53
CA GLY A 160 -3.35 0.83 5.66
C GLY A 160 -2.13 0.72 4.74
N ASN A 161 -1.56 1.84 4.30
CA ASN A 161 -0.40 1.82 3.39
C ASN A 161 0.81 1.11 3.99
N ASP A 162 1.12 1.43 5.24
CA ASP A 162 2.21 0.81 5.98
C ASP A 162 2.00 -0.69 6.12
N PHE A 163 0.74 -1.11 6.34
CA PHE A 163 0.38 -2.51 6.44
C PHE A 163 0.59 -3.24 5.11
N VAL A 164 0.14 -2.66 3.99
CA VAL A 164 0.36 -3.24 2.64
C VAL A 164 1.85 -3.33 2.32
N GLY A 165 2.62 -2.26 2.58
CA GLY A 165 4.07 -2.25 2.35
C GLY A 165 4.79 -3.29 3.22
N PHE A 166 4.42 -3.37 4.49
CA PHE A 166 4.97 -4.35 5.43
C PHE A 166 4.67 -5.80 5.00
N LEU A 167 3.43 -6.11 4.63
CA LEU A 167 3.08 -7.43 4.09
C LEU A 167 3.84 -7.75 2.81
N THR A 168 4.01 -6.76 1.94
CA THR A 168 4.76 -6.92 0.70
C THR A 168 6.22 -7.28 0.98
N ALA A 169 6.85 -6.63 1.96
CA ALA A 169 8.22 -6.95 2.37
C ALA A 169 8.33 -8.32 3.08
N LEU A 170 7.30 -8.72 3.83
CA LEU A 170 7.25 -10.04 4.47
C LEU A 170 7.05 -11.18 3.47
N ASN A 171 6.48 -10.91 2.30
CA ASN A 171 6.15 -11.92 1.31
C ASN A 171 7.40 -12.74 0.93
N GLY A 172 7.36 -14.05 1.20
CA GLY A 172 8.46 -14.97 0.93
C GLY A 172 9.62 -14.94 1.94
N ARG A 173 9.49 -14.23 3.08
CA ARG A 173 10.56 -14.10 4.09
C ARG A 173 10.27 -14.72 5.45
N CYS A 174 9.08 -15.27 5.68
CA CYS A 174 8.66 -15.70 7.01
C CYS A 174 7.93 -17.04 7.01
N ASP A 175 8.70 -18.12 6.85
CA ASP A 175 8.22 -19.51 6.84
C ASP A 175 7.64 -19.99 8.19
N ARG A 176 7.79 -19.19 9.25
CA ARG A 176 7.42 -19.54 10.62
C ARG A 176 6.34 -18.65 11.21
N LEU A 177 5.96 -17.58 10.52
CA LEU A 177 4.93 -16.67 10.99
C LEU A 177 3.56 -17.24 10.59
N PHE A 178 2.76 -17.66 11.56
CA PHE A 178 1.43 -18.24 11.31
C PHE A 178 0.30 -17.28 11.65
N ASP A 179 0.55 -16.34 12.57
CA ASP A 179 -0.44 -15.39 13.07
C ASP A 179 0.15 -13.98 13.10
N LEU A 180 -0.56 -13.04 12.48
CA LEU A 180 -0.18 -11.63 12.41
C LEU A 180 -1.33 -10.78 12.95
N ASP A 181 -1.15 -10.24 14.15
CA ASP A 181 -2.08 -9.29 14.76
C ASP A 181 -1.66 -7.86 14.38
N VAL A 182 -2.59 -7.11 13.79
CA VAL A 182 -2.34 -5.77 13.26
C VAL A 182 -3.28 -4.77 13.90
N THR A 183 -2.69 -3.75 14.52
CA THR A 183 -3.41 -2.58 15.03
C THR A 183 -3.00 -1.35 14.25
N ILE A 184 -3.97 -0.60 13.73
CA ILE A 184 -3.72 0.73 13.15
C ILE A 184 -4.31 1.78 14.10
N VAL A 185 -3.48 2.76 14.45
CA VAL A 185 -3.89 3.91 15.26
C VAL A 185 -3.76 5.16 14.38
N ASP A 186 -4.90 5.74 14.01
CA ASP A 186 -4.95 6.97 13.23
C ASP A 186 -5.89 7.99 13.88
N LYS A 187 -5.61 9.28 13.68
CA LYS A 187 -6.45 10.38 14.19
C LYS A 187 -7.68 10.62 13.31
N MET A 188 -7.63 10.21 12.05
CA MET A 188 -8.68 10.46 11.06
C MET A 188 -9.60 9.24 10.97
N SER A 189 -10.78 9.31 11.59
CA SER A 189 -11.75 8.20 11.61
C SER A 189 -12.26 7.81 10.22
N GLY A 190 -12.21 8.74 9.25
CA GLY A 190 -12.66 8.49 7.88
C GLY A 190 -11.94 7.36 7.15
N TRP A 191 -10.75 6.98 7.64
CA TRP A 191 -9.99 5.84 7.12
C TRP A 191 -10.56 4.47 7.49
N GLU A 192 -11.41 4.36 8.51
CA GLU A 192 -11.88 3.07 9.02
C GLU A 192 -12.51 2.19 7.93
N ASP A 193 -13.40 2.76 7.12
CA ASP A 193 -14.01 2.02 6.00
C ASP A 193 -12.98 1.67 4.93
N ILE A 194 -12.01 2.56 4.67
CA ILE A 194 -10.99 2.32 3.65
C ILE A 194 -10.10 1.17 4.07
N PHE A 195 -9.59 1.21 5.30
CA PHE A 195 -8.77 0.17 5.87
C PHE A 195 -9.51 -1.17 5.94
N THR A 196 -10.79 -1.15 6.31
CA THR A 196 -11.63 -2.36 6.31
C THR A 196 -11.66 -3.03 4.93
N GLU A 197 -11.76 -2.24 3.87
CA GLU A 197 -11.75 -2.78 2.50
C GLU A 197 -10.34 -3.15 2.03
N THR A 198 -9.29 -2.42 2.43
CA THR A 198 -7.89 -2.82 2.25
C THR A 198 -7.65 -4.22 2.80
N VAL A 199 -8.07 -4.49 4.04
CA VAL A 199 -7.93 -5.81 4.69
C VAL A 199 -8.76 -6.87 3.98
N LYS A 200 -9.99 -6.56 3.55
CA LYS A 200 -10.81 -7.51 2.79
C LYS A 200 -10.16 -7.87 1.46
N GLU A 201 -9.62 -6.88 0.75
CA GLU A 201 -9.00 -7.10 -0.56
C GLU A 201 -7.72 -7.93 -0.44
N LEU A 202 -6.92 -7.68 0.59
CA LEU A 202 -5.76 -8.50 0.95
C LEU A 202 -6.10 -9.93 1.37
N ARG A 203 -7.37 -10.23 1.71
CA ARG A 203 -7.84 -11.59 2.09
C ARG A 203 -8.52 -12.36 0.97
N LYS A 204 -9.04 -11.65 -0.04
CA LYS A 204 -9.55 -12.28 -1.28
C LYS A 204 -8.37 -12.74 -2.14
N ARG A 205 -7.35 -11.89 -2.11
CA ARG A 205 -5.98 -12.12 -2.53
C ARG A 205 -5.22 -12.61 -1.30
#